data_AF-A0A813FR56-F1
#
_entry.id   AF-A0A813FR56-F1
#
_cell.length_a   1.000
_cell.length_b   1.000
_cell.length_c   1.000
_cell.angle_alpha   90.00
_cell.angle_beta   90.00
_cell.angle_gamma   90.00
#
_symmetry.space_group_name_H-M   'P 1'
#
loop_
_entity.id
_entity.type
_entity.pdbx_description
1 polymer ?
#
loop_
_entity_poly.entity_id
_entity_poly.type
_entity_poly.pdbx_seq_one_letter_code
_entity_poly.pdbx_strand_id
1 'polypeptide(L)'
;VAACFECRRGVELPRLCKIGWQLSRVEPHVAFEPYFQVAPLFGYAQGSRLDTRSGERHTQPRHVQPIEAFNCSKAALQFSKTQTKKHIFSGLKAITHQLAVVISAGRDVTLDFHIGKLMASHKQVSFAFAAQFYSGQGVRVPQQSKAVSDMHYQQPEIVKTALGLYTLDSLLEDVGRQLGRNHTGFTTTKPSIEYGEVWAAISRYCLHFLKEKRGVVLPNFLRVGWELPRDKLVNAGQHQPYFNISEAFAHAYGVRQLRVGKPPLPDSDLAPFEELNFAKAALKFSKNLQKDHFLTGYKLIVQQIGVAMAQGRSVSLEFTFGRLTASNFTTSFTFASQFLATTGIEKPVRAVDDIKCPARRWISCADLRFYEF
;
A
#
# COMPACT_ATOMS: atom_id res chain seq x y z
N VAL A 1 -12.44 -0.85 -7.76
CA VAL A 1 -13.76 -0.18 -7.58
C VAL A 1 -13.57 1.19 -6.96
N ALA A 2 -13.05 1.31 -5.73
CA ALA A 2 -12.80 2.62 -5.07
C ALA A 2 -12.03 3.62 -5.95
N ALA A 3 -10.88 3.21 -6.51
CA ALA A 3 -10.10 4.07 -7.42
C ALA A 3 -10.86 4.57 -8.66
N CYS A 4 -11.82 3.82 -9.21
CA CYS A 4 -12.67 4.32 -10.30
C CYS A 4 -13.66 5.36 -9.77
N PHE A 5 -14.24 5.07 -8.60
CA PHE A 5 -15.26 5.89 -7.95
C PHE A 5 -14.71 7.27 -7.54
N GLU A 6 -13.49 7.32 -7.01
CA GLU A 6 -12.76 8.56 -6.67
C GLU A 6 -12.52 9.45 -7.91
N CYS A 7 -12.25 8.85 -9.06
CA CYS A 7 -12.12 9.56 -10.33
C CYS A 7 -13.47 9.90 -10.99
N ARG A 8 -14.60 9.80 -10.27
CA ARG A 8 -15.96 10.01 -10.80
C ARG A 8 -16.31 9.11 -12.00
N ARG A 9 -15.72 7.92 -12.08
CA ARG A 9 -16.00 6.91 -13.11
C ARG A 9 -16.79 5.75 -12.53
N GLY A 10 -17.55 5.07 -13.39
CA GLY A 10 -18.18 3.81 -13.06
C GLY A 10 -17.29 2.61 -13.38
N VAL A 11 -17.62 1.47 -12.80
CA VAL A 11 -17.05 0.16 -13.11
C VAL A 11 -18.16 -0.87 -13.25
N GLU A 12 -18.07 -1.68 -14.30
CA GLU A 12 -18.93 -2.84 -14.50
C GLU A 12 -18.19 -4.11 -14.08
N LEU A 13 -18.67 -4.75 -13.02
CA LEU A 13 -18.21 -6.07 -12.57
C LEU A 13 -18.96 -7.15 -13.37
N PRO A 14 -18.26 -7.96 -14.19
CA PRO A 14 -18.90 -8.92 -15.08
C PRO A 14 -19.89 -9.83 -14.35
N ARG A 15 -21.14 -9.82 -14.84
CA ARG A 15 -22.26 -10.64 -14.35
C ARG A 15 -22.69 -10.36 -12.90
N LEU A 16 -22.12 -9.37 -12.22
CA LEU A 16 -22.48 -9.01 -10.85
C LEU A 16 -23.27 -7.70 -10.82
N CYS A 17 -22.63 -6.57 -11.11
CA CYS A 17 -23.25 -5.26 -11.00
C CYS A 17 -22.46 -4.17 -11.74
N LYS A 18 -23.10 -3.02 -11.96
CA LYS A 18 -22.51 -1.75 -12.36
C LYS A 18 -22.56 -0.81 -11.16
N ILE A 19 -21.42 -0.18 -10.86
CA ILE A 19 -21.31 0.79 -9.76
C ILE A 19 -20.66 2.05 -10.31
N GLY A 20 -21.22 3.23 -10.08
CA GLY A 20 -20.66 4.47 -10.60
C GLY A 20 -21.37 5.71 -10.12
N TRP A 21 -21.41 6.73 -10.98
CA TRP A 21 -22.07 8.00 -10.71
C TRP A 21 -23.11 8.30 -11.78
N GLN A 22 -24.25 8.83 -11.37
CA GLN A 22 -25.27 9.39 -12.25
C GLN A 22 -25.44 10.87 -11.97
N LEU A 23 -25.79 11.66 -12.98
CA LEU A 23 -26.11 13.07 -12.79
C LEU A 23 -27.55 13.18 -12.27
N SER A 24 -27.69 13.77 -11.09
CA SER A 24 -28.97 14.07 -10.45
C SER A 24 -29.20 15.58 -10.53
N ARG A 25 -30.35 15.99 -11.07
CA ARG A 25 -30.73 17.41 -11.08
C ARG A 25 -31.43 17.71 -9.75
N VAL A 26 -30.72 18.38 -8.86
CA VAL A 26 -31.24 18.87 -7.59
C VAL A 26 -31.25 20.38 -7.69
N GLU A 27 -32.36 20.97 -8.13
CA GLU A 27 -32.44 22.42 -8.36
C GLU A 27 -31.90 23.21 -7.16
N PRO A 28 -31.04 24.23 -7.37
CA PRO A 28 -30.63 24.81 -8.66
C PRO A 28 -29.36 24.18 -9.29
N HIS A 29 -28.85 23.06 -8.76
CA HIS A 29 -27.55 22.50 -9.13
C HIS A 29 -27.63 21.10 -9.74
N VAL A 30 -26.61 20.76 -10.53
CA VAL A 30 -26.39 19.38 -10.99
C VAL A 30 -25.40 18.74 -10.04
N ALA A 31 -25.80 17.64 -9.41
CA ALA A 31 -24.96 16.90 -8.48
C ALA A 31 -24.67 15.50 -9.02
N PHE A 32 -23.54 14.93 -8.58
CA PHE A 32 -23.24 13.52 -8.83
C PHE A 32 -23.83 12.68 -7.72
N GLU A 33 -24.65 11.72 -8.09
CA GLU A 33 -25.26 10.78 -7.18
C GLU A 33 -24.66 9.38 -7.40
N PRO A 34 -24.28 8.66 -6.34
CA PRO A 34 -23.88 7.25 -6.44
C PRO A 34 -24.94 6.41 -7.13
N TYR A 35 -24.49 5.56 -8.06
CA TYR A 35 -25.34 4.71 -8.89
C TYR A 35 -24.95 3.25 -8.74
N PHE A 36 -25.95 2.40 -8.50
CA PHE A 36 -25.80 0.94 -8.45
C PHE A 36 -26.87 0.26 -9.30
N GLN A 37 -26.45 -0.74 -10.08
CA GLN A 37 -27.36 -1.58 -10.85
C GLN A 37 -26.87 -3.01 -10.87
N VAL A 38 -27.73 -3.95 -10.48
CA VAL A 38 -27.45 -5.39 -10.59
C VAL A 38 -27.39 -5.79 -12.07
N ALA A 39 -26.44 -6.66 -12.44
CA ALA A 39 -26.35 -7.14 -13.81
C ALA A 39 -27.60 -7.97 -14.17
N PRO A 40 -28.18 -7.84 -15.38
CA PRO A 40 -29.42 -8.54 -15.75
C PRO A 40 -29.32 -10.07 -15.66
N LEU A 41 -28.12 -10.61 -15.85
CA LEU A 41 -27.85 -12.05 -15.80
C LEU A 41 -27.49 -12.55 -14.39
N PHE A 42 -27.44 -11.67 -13.39
CA PHE A 42 -27.20 -12.06 -12.01
C PHE A 42 -28.41 -12.86 -11.50
N GLY A 43 -28.18 -14.11 -11.07
CA GLY A 43 -29.23 -15.03 -10.62
C GLY A 43 -29.78 -16.00 -11.66
N TYR A 44 -29.51 -15.80 -12.97
CA TYR A 44 -29.95 -16.74 -14.02
C TYR A 44 -29.24 -18.10 -13.99
N ALA A 45 -28.17 -18.24 -13.21
CA ALA A 45 -27.33 -19.44 -13.20
C ALA A 45 -28.01 -20.71 -12.64
N GLN A 46 -29.17 -20.60 -11.98
CA GLN A 46 -29.85 -21.76 -11.36
C GLN A 46 -31.36 -21.84 -11.61
N GLY A 47 -31.90 -21.16 -12.62
CA GLY A 47 -33.34 -21.24 -12.96
C GLY A 47 -34.28 -20.55 -11.95
N SER A 48 -33.77 -20.15 -10.78
CA SER A 48 -34.47 -19.32 -9.80
C SER A 48 -34.40 -17.84 -10.22
N ARG A 49 -35.53 -17.26 -10.62
CA ARG A 49 -35.64 -15.84 -10.97
C ARG A 49 -35.48 -14.99 -9.71
N LEU A 50 -34.36 -14.27 -9.59
CA LEU A 50 -34.23 -13.22 -8.58
C LEU A 50 -35.25 -12.12 -8.89
N ASP A 51 -35.89 -11.59 -7.86
CA ASP A 51 -36.88 -10.53 -8.03
C ASP A 51 -36.16 -9.19 -8.16
N THR A 52 -35.68 -8.91 -9.38
CA THR A 52 -35.03 -7.65 -9.73
C THR A 52 -36.00 -6.46 -9.79
N ARG A 53 -37.30 -6.69 -9.52
CA ARG A 53 -38.35 -5.65 -9.55
C ARG A 53 -38.38 -4.77 -8.30
N SER A 54 -37.61 -5.11 -7.28
CA SER A 54 -37.58 -4.42 -5.98
C SER A 54 -36.75 -3.14 -5.96
N GLY A 55 -36.00 -2.84 -7.01
CA GLY A 55 -35.52 -1.48 -7.28
C GLY A 55 -36.60 -0.74 -8.05
N GLU A 56 -37.35 0.10 -7.35
CA GLU A 56 -38.32 1.07 -7.86
C GLU A 56 -37.92 1.66 -9.22
N ARG A 57 -38.92 1.89 -10.08
CA ARG A 57 -38.99 2.72 -11.32
C ARG A 57 -37.85 3.73 -11.55
N HIS A 58 -36.60 3.29 -11.59
CA HIS A 58 -35.47 4.11 -12.00
C HIS A 58 -35.57 4.14 -13.51
N THR A 59 -36.26 5.17 -14.00
CA THR A 59 -36.12 5.68 -15.37
C THR A 59 -34.66 5.52 -15.74
N GLN A 60 -34.38 4.82 -16.86
CA GLN A 60 -33.00 4.61 -17.31
C GLN A 60 -32.23 5.90 -17.11
N PRO A 61 -31.15 5.88 -16.31
CA PRO A 61 -30.46 7.09 -15.92
C PRO A 61 -30.06 7.84 -17.18
N ARG A 62 -30.62 9.04 -17.36
CA ARG A 62 -30.47 9.76 -18.64
C ARG A 62 -29.01 10.02 -18.93
N HIS A 63 -28.17 10.27 -17.92
CA HIS A 63 -26.74 10.54 -18.07
C HIS A 63 -25.94 9.83 -16.96
N VAL A 64 -25.41 8.63 -17.28
CA VAL A 64 -24.45 7.92 -16.42
C VAL A 64 -23.04 8.34 -16.84
N GLN A 65 -22.16 8.55 -15.87
CA GLN A 65 -20.74 8.77 -16.14
C GLN A 65 -20.14 7.57 -16.88
N PRO A 66 -18.99 7.73 -17.58
CA PRO A 66 -18.34 6.63 -18.26
C PRO A 66 -18.16 5.42 -17.33
N ILE A 67 -18.78 4.30 -17.69
CA ILE A 67 -18.62 3.02 -17.00
C ILE A 67 -17.52 2.24 -17.73
N GLU A 68 -16.42 1.97 -17.05
CA GLU A 68 -15.35 1.11 -17.54
C GLU A 68 -15.69 -0.36 -17.23
N ALA A 69 -15.50 -1.27 -18.19
CA ALA A 69 -15.57 -2.70 -17.90
C ALA A 69 -14.42 -3.11 -16.96
N PHE A 70 -14.70 -3.95 -15.95
CA PHE A 70 -13.65 -4.39 -15.02
C PHE A 70 -12.54 -5.15 -15.74
N ASN A 71 -11.34 -4.56 -15.75
CA ASN A 71 -10.18 -5.13 -16.39
C ASN A 71 -9.36 -5.95 -15.40
N CYS A 72 -9.42 -7.28 -15.50
CA CYS A 72 -8.68 -8.20 -14.63
C CYS A 72 -7.15 -8.04 -14.74
N SER A 73 -6.64 -7.65 -15.92
CA SER A 73 -5.20 -7.40 -16.10
C SER A 73 -4.76 -6.15 -15.32
N LYS A 74 -5.54 -5.07 -15.43
CA LYS A 74 -5.32 -3.83 -14.68
C LYS A 74 -5.42 -4.08 -13.17
N ALA A 75 -6.41 -4.85 -12.74
CA ALA A 75 -6.55 -5.30 -11.36
C ALA A 75 -5.31 -6.06 -10.86
N ALA A 76 -4.80 -7.01 -11.66
CA ALA A 76 -3.64 -7.82 -11.32
C ALA A 76 -2.35 -7.00 -11.23
N LEU A 77 -2.15 -6.05 -12.15
CA LEU A 77 -0.92 -5.25 -12.22
C LEU A 77 -0.90 -4.11 -11.19
N GLN A 78 -2.02 -3.44 -10.99
CA GLN A 78 -2.07 -2.19 -10.20
C GLN A 78 -2.50 -2.41 -8.76
N PHE A 79 -3.34 -3.42 -8.49
CA PHE A 79 -4.01 -3.58 -7.20
C PHE A 79 -3.69 -4.90 -6.50
N SER A 80 -2.86 -5.75 -7.11
CA SER A 80 -2.50 -7.05 -6.58
C SER A 80 -0.99 -7.28 -6.70
N LYS A 81 -0.36 -7.76 -5.62
CA LYS A 81 1.08 -8.10 -5.61
C LYS A 81 1.34 -9.59 -5.91
N THR A 82 0.32 -10.44 -5.74
CA THR A 82 0.46 -11.90 -5.74
C THR A 82 -0.51 -12.62 -6.68
N GLN A 83 -1.66 -12.02 -6.96
CA GLN A 83 -2.67 -12.61 -7.81
C GLN A 83 -2.43 -12.26 -9.28
N THR A 84 -2.40 -13.30 -10.11
CA THR A 84 -2.35 -13.16 -11.57
C THR A 84 -3.72 -12.72 -12.11
N LYS A 85 -3.76 -12.24 -13.35
CA LYS A 85 -5.01 -11.98 -14.09
C LYS A 85 -5.97 -13.18 -14.01
N LYS A 86 -5.44 -14.40 -14.16
CA LYS A 86 -6.23 -15.63 -14.13
C LYS A 86 -6.86 -15.86 -12.75
N HIS A 87 -6.10 -15.65 -11.67
CA HIS A 87 -6.62 -15.81 -10.31
C HIS A 87 -7.70 -14.78 -9.97
N ILE A 88 -7.51 -13.52 -10.38
CA ILE A 88 -8.52 -12.47 -10.18
C ILE A 88 -9.79 -12.81 -10.95
N PHE A 89 -9.65 -13.20 -12.22
CA PHE A 89 -10.79 -13.58 -13.05
C PHE A 89 -11.55 -14.80 -12.45
N SER A 90 -10.83 -15.86 -12.08
CA SER A 90 -11.45 -17.05 -11.49
C SER A 90 -12.08 -16.76 -10.13
N GLY A 91 -11.41 -15.96 -9.28
CA GLY A 91 -11.90 -15.56 -7.96
C GLY A 91 -13.17 -14.72 -8.07
N LEU A 92 -13.18 -13.71 -8.94
CA LEU A 92 -14.37 -12.89 -9.18
C LEU A 92 -15.53 -13.75 -9.70
N LYS A 93 -15.27 -14.66 -10.65
CA LYS A 93 -16.29 -15.59 -11.16
C LYS A 93 -16.85 -16.49 -10.06
N ALA A 94 -16.00 -17.02 -9.19
CA ALA A 94 -16.40 -17.87 -8.07
C ALA A 94 -17.24 -17.10 -7.04
N ILE A 95 -16.83 -15.89 -6.67
CA ILE A 95 -17.58 -15.01 -5.76
C ILE A 95 -18.95 -14.69 -6.34
N THR A 96 -19.02 -14.24 -7.59
CA THR A 96 -20.30 -13.91 -8.24
C THR A 96 -21.23 -15.13 -8.29
N HIS A 97 -20.70 -16.32 -8.58
CA HIS A 97 -21.48 -17.55 -8.59
C HIS A 97 -22.00 -17.90 -7.19
N GLN A 98 -21.13 -17.91 -6.16
CA GLN A 98 -21.54 -18.24 -4.80
C GLN A 98 -22.56 -17.24 -4.25
N LEU A 99 -22.37 -15.94 -4.50
CA LEU A 99 -23.37 -14.94 -4.15
C LEU A 99 -24.73 -15.23 -4.80
N ALA A 100 -24.74 -15.56 -6.09
CA ALA A 100 -25.99 -15.90 -6.77
C ALA A 100 -26.69 -17.12 -6.14
N VAL A 101 -25.94 -18.16 -5.75
CA VAL A 101 -26.48 -19.36 -5.08
C VAL A 101 -27.03 -19.04 -3.69
N VAL A 102 -26.30 -18.27 -2.89
CA VAL A 102 -26.74 -17.95 -1.51
C VAL A 102 -27.98 -17.06 -1.53
N ILE A 103 -28.03 -16.09 -2.43
CA ILE A 103 -29.16 -15.17 -2.57
C ILE A 103 -30.38 -15.89 -3.16
N SER A 104 -30.20 -16.78 -4.13
CA SER A 104 -31.32 -17.56 -4.69
C SER A 104 -31.95 -18.52 -3.67
N ALA A 105 -31.14 -19.03 -2.74
CA ALA A 105 -31.59 -19.80 -1.59
C ALA A 105 -32.35 -18.94 -0.54
N GLY A 106 -32.46 -17.62 -0.74
CA GLY A 106 -33.14 -16.70 0.16
C GLY A 106 -32.37 -16.39 1.45
N ARG A 107 -31.07 -16.70 1.49
CA ARG A 107 -30.23 -16.37 2.65
C ARG A 107 -29.77 -14.92 2.57
N ASP A 108 -29.72 -14.28 3.73
CA ASP A 108 -29.20 -12.91 3.83
C ASP A 108 -27.69 -12.89 3.63
N VAL A 109 -27.22 -11.94 2.82
CA VAL A 109 -25.80 -11.74 2.53
C VAL A 109 -25.45 -10.28 2.66
N THR A 110 -24.32 -9.99 3.30
CA THR A 110 -23.70 -8.67 3.29
C THR A 110 -22.28 -8.80 2.77
N LEU A 111 -21.94 -8.04 1.73
CA LEU A 111 -20.57 -7.93 1.21
C LEU A 111 -20.11 -6.48 1.35
N ASP A 112 -19.03 -6.29 2.10
CA ASP A 112 -18.44 -4.98 2.31
C ASP A 112 -17.55 -4.59 1.12
N PHE A 113 -17.80 -3.41 0.58
CA PHE A 113 -16.93 -2.71 -0.36
C PHE A 113 -16.35 -1.48 0.33
N HIS A 114 -15.20 -1.00 -0.14
CA HIS A 114 -14.62 0.26 0.34
C HIS A 114 -15.55 1.48 0.17
N ILE A 115 -16.53 1.39 -0.74
CA ILE A 115 -17.44 2.49 -1.09
C ILE A 115 -18.86 2.32 -0.49
N GLY A 116 -19.13 1.21 0.18
CA GLY A 116 -20.48 0.87 0.67
C GLY A 116 -20.67 -0.63 0.86
N LYS A 117 -21.91 -1.06 1.08
CA LYS A 117 -22.25 -2.47 1.31
C LYS A 117 -23.23 -2.97 0.28
N LEU A 118 -22.94 -4.12 -0.30
CA LEU A 118 -23.91 -4.90 -1.05
C LEU A 118 -24.68 -5.75 -0.06
N MET A 119 -25.99 -5.58 0.00
CA MET A 119 -26.87 -6.34 0.86
C MET A 119 -27.81 -7.14 -0.01
N ALA A 120 -28.09 -8.37 0.40
CA ALA A 120 -29.13 -9.16 -0.20
C ALA A 120 -30.00 -9.75 0.91
N SER A 121 -31.30 -9.51 0.84
CA SER A 121 -32.28 -10.08 1.77
C SER A 121 -33.57 -10.38 1.03
N HIS A 122 -34.22 -11.49 1.36
CA HIS A 122 -35.47 -11.92 0.71
C HIS A 122 -35.37 -11.95 -0.83
N LYS A 123 -34.22 -12.39 -1.38
CA LYS A 123 -33.90 -12.41 -2.83
C LYS A 123 -33.83 -11.03 -3.50
N GLN A 124 -33.87 -9.95 -2.74
CA GLN A 124 -33.68 -8.58 -3.21
C GLN A 124 -32.25 -8.17 -2.95
N VAL A 125 -31.61 -7.54 -3.95
CA VAL A 125 -30.23 -7.08 -3.86
C VAL A 125 -30.22 -5.57 -3.90
N SER A 126 -29.64 -4.96 -2.88
CA SER A 126 -29.49 -3.51 -2.76
C SER A 126 -28.03 -3.17 -2.46
N PHE A 127 -27.67 -1.91 -2.72
CA PHE A 127 -26.35 -1.39 -2.38
C PHE A 127 -26.51 -0.10 -1.60
N ALA A 128 -25.92 -0.06 -0.41
CA ALA A 128 -25.92 1.10 0.44
C ALA A 128 -24.53 1.75 0.40
N PHE A 129 -24.42 2.88 -0.31
CA PHE A 129 -23.17 3.64 -0.37
C PHE A 129 -22.89 4.35 0.96
N ALA A 130 -21.62 4.55 1.30
CA ALA A 130 -21.24 5.30 2.51
C ALA A 130 -21.66 6.79 2.40
N ALA A 131 -22.15 7.40 3.50
CA ALA A 131 -22.71 8.76 3.45
C ALA A 131 -21.72 9.83 2.99
N GLN A 132 -20.41 9.61 3.19
CA GLN A 132 -19.37 10.53 2.74
C GLN A 132 -19.43 10.81 1.23
N PHE A 133 -19.85 9.82 0.42
CA PHE A 133 -19.97 9.99 -1.03
C PHE A 133 -21.16 10.88 -1.44
N TYR A 134 -22.22 10.96 -0.63
CA TYR A 134 -23.33 11.88 -0.85
C TYR A 134 -23.02 13.27 -0.31
N SER A 135 -22.47 13.34 0.91
CA SER A 135 -22.18 14.58 1.63
C SER A 135 -21.17 15.44 0.86
N GLY A 136 -20.13 14.82 0.28
CA GLY A 136 -19.15 15.51 -0.55
C GLY A 136 -19.68 16.04 -1.89
N GLN A 137 -20.88 15.63 -2.30
CA GLN A 137 -21.55 16.10 -3.53
C GLN A 137 -22.74 17.02 -3.25
N GLY A 138 -23.01 17.35 -1.98
CA GLY A 138 -24.19 18.15 -1.60
C GLY A 138 -25.52 17.44 -1.82
N VAL A 139 -25.51 16.10 -1.93
CA VAL A 139 -26.72 15.29 -2.14
C VAL A 139 -27.27 14.82 -0.79
N ARG A 140 -28.60 14.77 -0.66
CA ARG A 140 -29.26 14.26 0.55
C ARG A 140 -28.87 12.79 0.79
N VAL A 141 -28.27 12.51 1.93
CA VAL A 141 -27.88 11.15 2.35
C VAL A 141 -29.14 10.30 2.57
N PRO A 142 -29.32 9.17 1.85
CA PRO A 142 -30.41 8.23 2.10
C PRO A 142 -30.35 7.66 3.53
N GLN A 143 -31.50 7.38 4.15
CA GLN A 143 -31.53 6.81 5.51
C GLN A 143 -30.73 5.50 5.62
N GLN A 144 -30.84 4.63 4.62
CA GLN A 144 -30.06 3.39 4.52
C GLN A 144 -28.54 3.61 4.53
N SER A 145 -28.07 4.74 4.01
CA SER A 145 -26.65 5.10 4.00
C SER A 145 -26.16 5.65 5.34
N LYS A 146 -27.05 6.19 6.17
CA LYS A 146 -26.69 6.67 7.53
C LYS A 146 -26.25 5.51 8.42
N ALA A 147 -26.98 4.39 8.39
CA ALA A 147 -26.62 3.17 9.12
C ALA A 147 -25.27 2.56 8.65
N VAL A 148 -24.89 2.78 7.38
CA VAL A 148 -23.57 2.38 6.87
C VAL A 148 -22.46 3.32 7.34
N SER A 149 -22.80 4.55 7.75
CA SER A 149 -21.84 5.59 8.11
C SER A 149 -21.39 5.54 9.57
N ASP A 150 -22.20 4.93 10.44
CA ASP A 150 -21.80 4.58 11.81
C ASP A 150 -20.79 3.42 11.82
N MET A 151 -20.74 2.67 10.73
CA MET A 151 -19.50 2.03 10.32
C MET A 151 -18.60 3.07 9.65
N HIS A 152 -17.96 3.89 10.49
CA HIS A 152 -16.57 4.22 10.20
C HIS A 152 -15.95 2.93 9.64
N TYR A 153 -15.25 3.01 8.50
CA TYR A 153 -13.99 2.30 8.49
C TYR A 153 -13.35 2.82 9.77
N GLN A 154 -13.43 2.05 10.84
CA GLN A 154 -12.44 2.15 11.86
C GLN A 154 -11.17 1.95 11.01
N GLN A 155 -10.53 3.06 10.59
CA GLN A 155 -9.14 3.25 11.00
C GLN A 155 -9.16 2.67 12.38
N PRO A 156 -8.67 1.42 12.56
CA PRO A 156 -8.97 0.59 13.73
C PRO A 156 -8.96 1.56 14.88
N GLU A 157 -10.11 1.80 15.53
CA GLU A 157 -10.13 2.72 16.67
C GLU A 157 -8.99 2.17 17.49
N ILE A 158 -7.91 2.95 17.53
CA ILE A 158 -6.70 2.52 18.18
C ILE A 158 -7.22 2.54 19.60
N VAL A 159 -7.64 1.38 20.08
CA VAL A 159 -7.48 1.02 21.46
C VAL A 159 -6.04 1.45 21.67
N LYS A 160 -5.87 2.62 22.31
CA LYS A 160 -4.59 3.12 22.78
C LYS A 160 -4.14 2.17 23.89
N THR A 161 -4.22 0.87 23.67
CA THR A 161 -3.22 -0.04 24.18
C THR A 161 -1.92 0.58 23.71
N ALA A 162 -1.09 0.95 24.66
CA ALA A 162 0.28 1.35 24.42
C ALA A 162 0.99 0.17 23.72
N LEU A 163 0.76 0.00 22.42
CA LEU A 163 1.48 -0.93 21.59
C LEU A 163 2.90 -0.42 21.62
N GLY A 164 3.77 -1.19 22.28
CA GLY A 164 5.18 -0.91 22.38
C GLY A 164 5.78 -0.62 21.01
N LEU A 165 6.90 0.10 21.02
CA LEU A 165 7.64 0.44 19.82
C LEU A 165 7.90 -0.81 18.97
N TYR A 166 7.43 -0.81 17.72
CA TYR A 166 7.64 -1.91 16.79
C TYR A 166 9.03 -1.79 16.18
N THR A 167 9.95 -2.59 16.71
CA THR A 167 11.37 -2.62 16.35
C THR A 167 11.67 -3.56 15.19
N LEU A 168 12.91 -3.54 14.71
CA LEU A 168 13.39 -4.49 13.71
C LEU A 168 13.24 -5.95 14.17
N ASP A 169 13.54 -6.26 15.44
CA ASP A 169 13.43 -7.64 15.95
C ASP A 169 11.99 -8.15 15.91
N SER A 170 11.03 -7.31 16.32
CA SER A 170 9.60 -7.63 16.24
C SER A 170 9.13 -7.83 14.79
N LEU A 171 9.64 -7.01 13.87
CA LEU A 171 9.37 -7.13 12.44
C LEU A 171 9.86 -8.47 11.88
N LEU A 172 11.11 -8.83 12.15
CA LEU A 172 11.71 -10.07 11.65
C LEU A 172 11.03 -11.31 12.23
N GLU A 173 10.65 -11.27 13.49
CA GLU A 173 9.90 -12.34 14.14
C GLU A 173 8.51 -12.54 13.49
N ASP A 174 7.76 -11.45 13.27
CA ASP A 174 6.44 -11.52 12.64
C ASP A 174 6.51 -12.03 11.19
N VAL A 175 7.54 -11.63 10.43
CA VAL A 175 7.80 -12.16 9.09
C VAL A 175 8.06 -13.67 9.14
N GLY A 176 8.86 -14.14 10.09
CA GLY A 176 9.11 -15.57 10.31
C GLY A 176 7.83 -16.35 10.63
N ARG A 177 6.95 -15.80 11.47
CA ARG A 177 5.68 -16.43 11.86
C ARG A 177 4.67 -16.53 10.72
N GLN A 178 4.59 -15.53 9.84
CA GLN A 178 3.63 -15.54 8.72
C GLN A 178 3.83 -16.74 7.78
N LEU A 179 5.08 -17.16 7.56
CA LEU A 179 5.37 -18.33 6.74
C LEU A 179 5.00 -19.65 7.44
N GLY A 180 5.20 -19.73 8.76
CA GLY A 180 4.78 -20.91 9.54
C GLY A 180 3.27 -21.16 9.45
N ARG A 181 2.45 -20.10 9.33
CA ARG A 181 0.99 -20.23 9.20
C ARG A 181 0.52 -20.53 7.78
N ASN A 182 1.24 -20.04 6.76
CA ASN A 182 0.86 -20.24 5.36
C ASN A 182 1.39 -21.57 4.79
N HIS A 183 2.23 -22.30 5.52
CA HIS A 183 2.81 -23.59 5.14
C HIS A 183 2.31 -24.77 6.01
N THR A 184 1.01 -24.81 6.33
CA THR A 184 0.36 -26.00 6.90
C THR A 184 0.21 -27.08 5.83
N GLY A 185 1.30 -27.73 5.41
CA GLY A 185 1.20 -28.85 4.46
C GLY A 185 2.49 -29.39 3.84
N PHE A 186 3.66 -28.78 4.05
CA PHE A 186 4.92 -29.33 3.55
C PHE A 186 5.96 -29.40 4.66
N THR A 187 6.17 -30.61 5.17
CA THR A 187 7.40 -31.00 5.84
C THR A 187 8.58 -30.89 4.85
N THR A 188 9.79 -30.79 5.40
CA THR A 188 11.13 -30.95 4.77
C THR A 188 11.84 -29.74 4.13
N THR A 189 12.96 -29.37 4.79
CA THR A 189 14.31 -29.07 4.25
C THR A 189 14.57 -27.83 3.38
N LYS A 190 13.70 -26.82 3.33
CA LYS A 190 14.13 -25.52 2.78
C LYS A 190 14.97 -24.74 3.79
N PRO A 191 16.12 -24.16 3.40
CA PRO A 191 16.90 -23.32 4.29
C PRO A 191 16.01 -22.18 4.81
N SER A 192 15.96 -22.02 6.13
CA SER A 192 15.26 -20.89 6.75
C SER A 192 15.86 -19.61 6.19
N ILE A 193 15.07 -18.82 5.47
CA ILE A 193 15.52 -17.51 4.99
C ILE A 193 15.86 -16.68 6.23
N GLU A 194 17.13 -16.31 6.37
CA GLU A 194 17.58 -15.44 7.44
C GLU A 194 17.16 -14.00 7.12
N TYR A 195 15.94 -13.61 7.50
CA TYR A 195 15.40 -12.27 7.24
C TYR A 195 16.28 -11.16 7.81
N GLY A 196 16.98 -11.43 8.91
CA GLY A 196 17.98 -10.52 9.47
C GLY A 196 19.11 -10.21 8.49
N GLU A 197 19.63 -11.22 7.78
CA GLU A 197 20.66 -11.02 6.75
C GLU A 197 20.10 -10.33 5.51
N VAL A 198 18.82 -10.56 5.15
CA VAL A 198 18.15 -9.81 4.08
C VAL A 198 18.10 -8.31 4.42
N TRP A 199 17.66 -7.95 5.64
CA TRP A 199 17.63 -6.56 6.10
C TRP A 199 19.03 -5.96 6.16
N ALA A 200 20.00 -6.68 6.71
CA ALA A 200 21.38 -6.24 6.79
C ALA A 200 21.96 -5.97 5.39
N ALA A 201 21.70 -6.85 4.40
CA ALA A 201 22.12 -6.68 3.03
C ALA A 201 21.46 -5.47 2.35
N ILE A 202 20.15 -5.22 2.58
CA ILE A 202 19.49 -3.98 2.11
C ILE A 202 20.19 -2.75 2.69
N SER A 203 20.44 -2.75 4.00
CA SER A 203 21.09 -1.63 4.69
C SER A 203 22.51 -1.36 4.16
N ARG A 204 23.32 -2.41 3.96
CA ARG A 204 24.67 -2.32 3.38
C ARG A 204 24.63 -1.82 1.93
N TYR A 205 23.70 -2.32 1.12
CA TYR A 205 23.50 -1.90 -0.26
C TYR A 205 23.20 -0.39 -0.33
N CYS A 206 22.22 0.09 0.45
CA CYS A 206 21.91 1.51 0.53
C CYS A 206 23.11 2.34 1.00
N LEU A 207 23.79 1.91 2.07
CA LEU A 207 24.95 2.63 2.60
C LEU A 207 26.07 2.79 1.56
N HIS A 208 26.33 1.75 0.76
CA HIS A 208 27.38 1.79 -0.27
C HIS A 208 27.13 2.89 -1.30
N PHE A 209 25.94 2.96 -1.90
CA PHE A 209 25.62 4.01 -2.86
C PHE A 209 25.52 5.40 -2.24
N LEU A 210 25.01 5.50 -1.01
CA LEU A 210 24.97 6.78 -0.31
C LEU A 210 26.39 7.34 -0.07
N LYS A 211 27.38 6.48 0.22
CA LYS A 211 28.80 6.88 0.32
C LYS A 211 29.36 7.38 -1.00
N GLU A 212 28.92 6.81 -2.12
CA GLU A 212 29.27 7.27 -3.48
C GLU A 212 28.51 8.52 -3.93
N LYS A 213 27.80 9.21 -3.01
CA LYS A 213 26.96 10.37 -3.32
C LYS A 213 25.86 10.07 -4.34
N ARG A 214 25.37 8.82 -4.36
CA ARG A 214 24.23 8.35 -5.18
C ARG A 214 23.01 8.05 -4.30
N GLY A 215 21.84 8.05 -4.92
CA GLY A 215 20.60 7.60 -4.29
C GLY A 215 20.30 6.12 -4.54
N VAL A 216 19.40 5.55 -3.75
CA VAL A 216 18.85 4.20 -3.94
C VAL A 216 17.33 4.24 -3.92
N VAL A 217 16.72 3.57 -4.90
CA VAL A 217 15.29 3.29 -4.94
C VAL A 217 15.06 1.86 -4.47
N LEU A 218 14.33 1.71 -3.38
CA LEU A 218 13.81 0.44 -2.89
C LEU A 218 12.40 0.23 -3.48
N PRO A 219 12.21 -0.70 -4.44
CA PRO A 219 10.96 -0.83 -5.20
C PRO A 219 9.74 -1.05 -4.30
N ASN A 220 8.69 -0.28 -4.53
CA ASN A 220 7.46 -0.30 -3.72
C ASN A 220 7.65 0.01 -2.24
N PHE A 221 8.74 0.66 -1.84
CA PHE A 221 8.95 1.06 -0.45
C PHE A 221 9.33 2.52 -0.33
N LEU A 222 10.59 2.89 -0.61
CA LEU A 222 11.12 4.23 -0.39
C LEU A 222 12.27 4.55 -1.35
N ARG A 223 12.65 5.82 -1.40
CA ARG A 223 13.85 6.35 -2.03
C ARG A 223 14.68 7.06 -0.96
N VAL A 224 15.98 6.84 -0.96
CA VAL A 224 16.91 7.52 -0.07
C VAL A 224 18.13 7.97 -0.88
N GLY A 225 18.61 9.18 -0.68
CA GLY A 225 19.67 9.73 -1.52
C GLY A 225 20.13 11.11 -1.09
N TRP A 226 20.47 11.92 -2.08
CA TRP A 226 20.98 13.27 -1.87
C TRP A 226 20.24 14.27 -2.76
N GLU A 227 19.90 15.43 -2.20
CA GLU A 227 19.49 16.62 -2.94
C GLU A 227 20.76 17.36 -3.39
N LEU A 228 20.80 17.78 -4.64
CA LEU A 228 21.86 18.59 -5.21
C LEU A 228 21.64 20.05 -4.81
N PRO A 229 22.71 20.80 -4.46
CA PRO A 229 22.58 22.21 -4.12
C PRO A 229 22.13 23.00 -5.36
N ARG A 230 20.93 23.60 -5.30
CA ARG A 230 20.40 24.47 -6.36
C ARG A 230 21.16 25.79 -6.47
N ASP A 231 21.71 26.27 -5.36
CA ASP A 231 22.30 27.59 -5.27
C ASP A 231 23.80 27.48 -4.97
N LYS A 232 24.63 27.80 -5.98
CA LYS A 232 26.09 27.71 -5.90
C LYS A 232 26.70 28.74 -4.94
N LEU A 233 25.94 29.74 -4.52
CA LEU A 233 26.46 30.89 -3.76
C LEU A 233 26.35 30.73 -2.23
N VAL A 234 25.31 30.06 -1.71
CA VAL A 234 25.02 30.02 -0.26
C VAL A 234 25.35 28.66 0.37
N ASN A 235 25.29 27.57 -0.39
CA ASN A 235 25.64 26.22 0.06
C ASN A 235 26.47 25.51 -1.00
N ALA A 236 27.55 26.14 -1.42
CA ALA A 236 28.45 25.65 -2.46
C ALA A 236 29.04 24.28 -2.09
N GLY A 237 28.38 23.19 -2.49
CA GLY A 237 28.94 21.84 -2.50
C GLY A 237 28.40 20.84 -1.45
N GLN A 238 27.50 21.22 -0.55
CA GLN A 238 26.95 20.28 0.43
C GLN A 238 25.66 19.62 -0.07
N HIS A 239 25.77 18.34 -0.41
CA HIS A 239 24.64 17.45 -0.70
C HIS A 239 23.74 17.36 0.53
N GLN A 240 22.44 17.59 0.39
CA GLN A 240 21.51 17.46 1.51
C GLN A 240 20.89 16.06 1.51
N PRO A 241 20.70 15.41 2.66
CA PRO A 241 20.10 14.08 2.69
C PRO A 241 18.64 14.11 2.23
N TYR A 242 18.28 13.20 1.32
CA TYR A 242 16.94 13.06 0.75
C TYR A 242 16.30 11.75 1.17
N PHE A 243 15.02 11.82 1.54
CA PHE A 243 14.19 10.65 1.81
C PHE A 243 12.78 10.88 1.25
N ASN A 244 12.23 9.87 0.58
CA ASN A 244 10.85 9.89 0.12
C ASN A 244 10.23 8.49 0.19
N ILE A 245 9.05 8.36 0.79
CA ILE A 245 8.31 7.10 0.72
C ILE A 245 7.65 6.98 -0.65
N SER A 246 7.59 5.77 -1.22
CA SER A 246 6.94 5.59 -2.52
C SER A 246 5.43 5.84 -2.40
N GLU A 247 4.85 6.52 -3.39
CA GLU A 247 3.41 6.81 -3.42
C GLU A 247 2.56 5.53 -3.41
N ALA A 248 3.03 4.49 -4.11
CA ALA A 248 2.38 3.17 -4.10
C ALA A 248 2.33 2.56 -2.69
N PHE A 249 3.41 2.68 -1.92
CA PHE A 249 3.44 2.21 -0.53
C PHE A 249 2.55 3.07 0.38
N ALA A 250 2.65 4.39 0.24
CA ALA A 250 1.83 5.36 0.96
C ALA A 250 0.33 5.08 0.80
N HIS A 251 -0.11 4.95 -0.45
CA HIS A 251 -1.50 4.66 -0.77
C HIS A 251 -1.94 3.28 -0.28
N ALA A 252 -1.11 2.24 -0.48
CA ALA A 252 -1.47 0.87 -0.11
C ALA A 252 -1.67 0.67 1.41
N TYR A 253 -0.96 1.43 2.24
CA TYR A 253 -0.96 1.26 3.70
C TYR A 253 -1.50 2.49 4.46
N GLY A 254 -2.04 3.48 3.76
CA GLY A 254 -2.60 4.70 4.37
C GLY A 254 -1.56 5.55 5.10
N VAL A 255 -0.28 5.45 4.74
CA VAL A 255 0.81 6.21 5.35
C VAL A 255 1.11 7.49 4.58
N ARG A 256 1.45 8.55 5.31
CA ARG A 256 1.84 9.85 4.80
C ARG A 256 3.31 10.07 5.14
N GLN A 257 4.00 10.83 4.31
CA GLN A 257 5.33 11.31 4.66
C GLN A 257 5.22 12.70 5.27
N LEU A 258 5.92 12.93 6.38
CA LEU A 258 6.07 14.26 6.93
C LEU A 258 6.96 15.09 5.98
N ARG A 259 6.34 15.91 5.13
CA ARG A 259 7.05 16.91 4.35
C ARG A 259 6.88 18.26 5.05
N VAL A 260 7.95 18.75 5.66
CA VAL A 260 7.94 20.08 6.29
C VAL A 260 8.14 21.13 5.19
N GLY A 261 7.05 21.70 4.67
CA GLY A 261 7.05 22.95 3.91
C GLY A 261 7.73 22.95 2.54
N LYS A 262 8.15 21.80 2.00
CA LYS A 262 8.78 21.71 0.67
C LYS A 262 7.92 20.89 -0.30
N PRO A 263 7.64 21.40 -1.52
CA PRO A 263 7.06 20.59 -2.58
C PRO A 263 8.00 19.44 -2.97
N PRO A 264 7.50 18.36 -3.61
CA PRO A 264 8.37 17.31 -4.13
C PRO A 264 9.44 17.92 -5.04
N LEU A 265 10.68 17.54 -4.80
CA LEU A 265 11.81 17.98 -5.62
C LEU A 265 11.71 17.31 -7.00
N PRO A 266 12.00 18.04 -8.09
CA PRO A 266 12.14 17.42 -9.40
C PRO A 266 13.39 16.54 -9.40
N ASP A 267 13.36 15.47 -10.21
CA ASP A 267 14.46 14.49 -10.26
C ASP A 267 15.80 15.13 -10.72
N SER A 268 15.76 16.26 -11.43
CA SER A 268 16.95 17.03 -11.82
C SER A 268 17.76 17.59 -10.65
N ASP A 269 17.12 17.75 -9.49
CA ASP A 269 17.73 18.31 -8.29
C ASP A 269 18.15 17.22 -7.31
N LEU A 270 18.13 15.96 -7.74
CA LEU A 270 18.55 14.84 -6.94
C LEU A 270 19.78 14.17 -7.56
N ALA A 271 20.63 13.62 -6.71
CA ALA A 271 21.75 12.82 -7.17
C ALA A 271 21.25 11.56 -7.92
N PRO A 272 22.06 11.00 -8.86
CA PRO A 272 21.67 9.82 -9.61
C PRO A 272 21.25 8.67 -8.72
N PHE A 273 20.10 8.05 -9.02
CA PHE A 273 19.57 6.92 -8.27
C PHE A 273 19.93 5.59 -8.92
N GLU A 274 20.27 4.61 -8.08
CA GLU A 274 20.30 3.20 -8.44
C GLU A 274 19.00 2.53 -7.97
N GLU A 275 18.33 1.79 -8.86
CA GLU A 275 17.24 0.91 -8.44
C GLU A 275 17.81 -0.40 -7.84
N LEU A 276 17.24 -0.86 -6.72
CA LEU A 276 17.70 -2.06 -6.03
C LEU A 276 17.76 -3.26 -6.99
N ASN A 277 18.99 -3.66 -7.33
CA ASN A 277 19.23 -4.88 -8.07
C ASN A 277 19.32 -6.06 -7.08
N PHE A 278 18.28 -6.89 -7.03
CA PHE A 278 18.18 -8.04 -6.11
C PHE A 278 19.34 -9.04 -6.25
N ALA A 279 19.86 -9.25 -7.47
CA ALA A 279 21.00 -10.15 -7.69
C ALA A 279 22.30 -9.56 -7.13
N LYS A 280 22.55 -8.27 -7.41
CA LYS A 280 23.71 -7.54 -6.88
C LYS A 280 23.66 -7.47 -5.35
N ALA A 281 22.49 -7.19 -4.77
CA ALA A 281 22.28 -7.15 -3.33
C ALA A 281 22.54 -8.51 -2.67
N ALA A 282 22.03 -9.59 -3.26
CA ALA A 282 22.26 -10.95 -2.77
C ALA A 282 23.73 -11.36 -2.85
N LEU A 283 24.40 -11.14 -3.99
CA LEU A 283 25.77 -11.62 -4.22
C LEU A 283 26.84 -10.76 -3.54
N LYS A 284 26.72 -9.42 -3.58
CA LYS A 284 27.78 -8.51 -3.10
C LYS A 284 27.57 -8.01 -1.67
N PHE A 285 26.33 -7.99 -1.18
CA PHE A 285 26.00 -7.35 0.09
C PHE A 285 25.42 -8.30 1.14
N SER A 286 25.22 -9.56 0.79
CA SER A 286 24.87 -10.62 1.73
C SER A 286 26.00 -11.62 1.88
N LYS A 287 26.01 -12.37 2.98
CA LYS A 287 27.00 -13.44 3.18
C LYS A 287 26.73 -14.68 2.33
N ASN A 288 25.47 -15.11 2.21
CA ASN A 288 25.08 -16.40 1.59
C ASN A 288 23.64 -16.43 1.05
N LEU A 289 23.05 -15.27 0.69
CA LEU A 289 21.70 -15.26 0.14
C LEU A 289 21.71 -15.48 -1.38
N GLN A 290 20.81 -16.34 -1.84
CA GLN A 290 20.45 -16.43 -3.25
C GLN A 290 19.52 -15.28 -3.64
N LYS A 291 19.52 -14.90 -4.93
CA LYS A 291 18.65 -13.85 -5.48
C LYS A 291 17.18 -14.04 -5.10
N ASP A 292 16.66 -15.26 -5.23
CA ASP A 292 15.24 -15.55 -4.99
C ASP A 292 14.88 -15.49 -3.50
N HIS A 293 15.79 -15.92 -2.61
CA HIS A 293 15.64 -15.75 -1.16
C HIS A 293 15.66 -14.28 -0.76
N PHE A 294 16.59 -13.49 -1.32
CA PHE A 294 16.66 -12.05 -1.07
C PHE A 294 15.40 -11.32 -1.56
N LEU A 295 14.94 -11.60 -2.78
CA LEU A 295 13.71 -11.02 -3.34
C LEU A 295 12.48 -11.37 -2.48
N THR A 296 12.36 -12.64 -2.08
CA THR A 296 11.23 -13.10 -1.26
C THR A 296 11.26 -12.46 0.12
N GLY A 297 12.42 -12.47 0.79
CA GLY A 297 12.60 -11.83 2.08
C GLY A 297 12.34 -10.32 2.03
N TYR A 298 12.84 -9.63 1.01
CA TYR A 298 12.59 -8.20 0.79
C TYR A 298 11.09 -7.91 0.72
N LYS A 299 10.33 -8.66 -0.10
CA LYS A 299 8.89 -8.45 -0.27
C LYS A 299 8.13 -8.65 1.03
N LEU A 300 8.45 -9.71 1.78
CA LEU A 300 7.80 -10.02 3.05
C LEU A 300 8.10 -8.98 4.11
N ILE A 301 9.36 -8.54 4.23
CA ILE A 301 9.76 -7.47 5.14
C ILE A 301 9.01 -6.18 4.81
N VAL A 302 9.06 -5.71 3.55
CA VAL A 302 8.37 -4.48 3.13
C VAL A 302 6.86 -4.58 3.36
N GLN A 303 6.25 -5.72 3.04
CA GLN A 303 4.83 -5.95 3.29
C GLN A 303 4.51 -5.85 4.79
N GLN A 304 5.30 -6.48 5.64
CA GLN A 304 5.07 -6.48 7.08
C GLN A 304 5.28 -5.10 7.71
N ILE A 305 6.25 -4.32 7.22
CA ILE A 305 6.39 -2.91 7.59
C ILE A 305 5.10 -2.14 7.28
N GLY A 306 4.57 -2.32 6.08
CA GLY A 306 3.32 -1.67 5.66
C GLY A 306 2.13 -2.08 6.53
N VAL A 307 2.00 -3.38 6.84
CA VAL A 307 0.94 -3.89 7.73
C VAL A 307 1.06 -3.28 9.14
N ALA A 308 2.26 -3.23 9.71
CA ALA A 308 2.48 -2.64 11.03
C ALA A 308 2.11 -1.15 11.06
N MET A 309 2.50 -0.38 10.02
CA MET A 309 2.14 1.03 9.91
C MET A 309 0.64 1.26 9.69
N ALA A 310 -0.01 0.43 8.86
CA ALA A 310 -1.45 0.50 8.59
C ALA A 310 -2.30 0.17 9.85
N GLN A 311 -1.76 -0.61 10.77
CA GLN A 311 -2.35 -0.87 12.09
C GLN A 311 -2.15 0.29 13.07
N GLY A 312 -1.49 1.37 12.66
CA GLY A 312 -1.20 2.51 13.53
C GLY A 312 -0.10 2.25 14.57
N ARG A 313 0.69 1.17 14.44
CA ARG A 313 1.81 0.91 15.35
C ARG A 313 2.89 1.97 15.19
N SER A 314 3.50 2.38 16.29
CA SER A 314 4.73 3.19 16.26
C SER A 314 5.89 2.32 15.79
N VAL A 315 6.41 2.57 14.59
CA VAL A 315 7.48 1.77 13.98
C VAL A 315 8.81 2.52 14.09
N SER A 316 9.87 1.81 14.47
CA SER A 316 11.24 2.33 14.50
C SER A 316 12.20 1.29 13.97
N LEU A 317 12.66 1.47 12.73
CA LEU A 317 13.54 0.53 12.03
C LEU A 317 14.90 1.16 11.80
N GLU A 318 15.93 0.47 12.27
CA GLU A 318 17.30 0.92 12.19
C GLU A 318 17.97 0.45 10.88
N PHE A 319 18.60 1.41 10.22
CA PHE A 319 19.53 1.22 9.13
C PHE A 319 20.92 1.62 9.60
N THR A 320 21.96 1.17 8.90
CA THR A 320 23.35 1.53 9.21
C THR A 320 23.63 3.02 8.99
N PHE A 321 22.82 3.70 8.17
CA PHE A 321 22.95 5.12 7.84
C PHE A 321 21.87 6.02 8.48
N GLY A 322 20.93 5.45 9.26
CA GLY A 322 19.85 6.23 9.85
C GLY A 322 18.73 5.37 10.42
N ARG A 323 17.59 6.00 10.72
CA ARG A 323 16.44 5.35 11.33
C ARG A 323 15.16 5.82 10.64
N LEU A 324 14.36 4.87 10.20
CA LEU A 324 12.99 5.11 9.73
C LEU A 324 12.06 5.05 10.93
N THR A 325 11.32 6.12 11.17
CA THR A 325 10.29 6.19 12.20
C THR A 325 8.93 6.42 11.56
N ALA A 326 7.90 5.76 12.10
CA ALA A 326 6.52 6.03 11.73
C ALA A 326 5.65 6.10 12.99
N SER A 327 4.84 7.15 13.09
CA SER A 327 3.86 7.34 14.17
C SER A 327 2.68 8.13 13.62
N ASN A 328 1.46 7.83 14.08
CA ASN A 328 0.24 8.50 13.60
C ASN A 328 0.14 8.52 12.06
N PHE A 329 0.40 7.36 11.44
CA PHE A 329 0.45 7.17 9.98
C PHE A 329 1.45 8.08 9.25
N THR A 330 2.34 8.74 9.97
CA THR A 330 3.27 9.70 9.42
C THR A 330 4.68 9.14 9.51
N THR A 331 5.38 9.13 8.39
CA THR A 331 6.74 8.57 8.26
C THR A 331 7.76 9.68 8.16
N SER A 332 8.91 9.45 8.79
CA SER A 332 10.09 10.32 8.73
C SER A 332 11.35 9.45 8.78
N PHE A 333 12.42 9.95 8.18
CA PHE A 333 13.72 9.30 8.22
C PHE A 333 14.74 10.25 8.84
N THR A 334 15.49 9.74 9.81
CA THR A 334 16.54 10.49 10.48
C THR A 334 17.89 9.87 10.11
N PHE A 335 18.74 10.61 9.43
CA PHE A 335 20.09 10.15 9.10
C PHE A 335 20.98 10.18 10.35
N ALA A 336 21.86 9.18 10.49
CA ALA A 336 22.76 9.10 11.62
C ALA A 336 23.81 10.23 11.55
N SER A 337 24.05 10.93 12.67
CA SER A 337 24.98 12.06 12.75
C SER A 337 26.40 11.67 12.30
N GLN A 338 26.90 10.54 12.79
CA GLN A 338 28.17 9.94 12.37
C GLN A 338 28.25 9.64 10.86
N PHE A 339 27.14 9.24 10.23
CA PHE A 339 27.12 9.04 8.79
C PHE A 339 27.24 10.38 8.05
N LEU A 340 26.49 11.41 8.48
CA LEU A 340 26.56 12.75 7.90
C LEU A 340 27.95 13.39 8.06
N ALA A 341 28.59 13.19 9.22
CA ALA A 341 29.95 13.66 9.49
C ALA A 341 30.97 13.08 8.49
N THR A 342 30.89 11.77 8.20
CA THR A 342 31.79 11.14 7.21
C THR A 342 31.59 11.67 5.78
N THR A 343 30.43 12.27 5.50
CA THR A 343 30.11 12.82 4.18
C THR A 343 30.42 14.31 4.04
N GLY A 344 31.02 14.93 5.07
CA GLY A 344 31.41 16.34 5.08
C GLY A 344 30.24 17.32 5.25
N ILE A 345 29.12 16.86 5.81
CA ILE A 345 27.93 17.69 6.03
C ILE A 345 27.92 18.08 7.51
N GLU A 346 27.82 19.37 7.80
CA GLU A 346 27.65 19.84 9.17
C GLU A 346 26.33 19.29 9.73
N LYS A 347 26.40 18.81 10.97
CA LYS A 347 25.28 18.18 11.65
C LYS A 347 24.05 19.11 11.62
N PRO A 348 22.94 18.75 10.94
CA PRO A 348 21.76 19.58 10.97
C PRO A 348 21.25 19.66 12.43
N VAL A 349 20.67 20.80 12.81
CA VAL A 349 20.13 21.07 14.17
C VAL A 349 19.13 20.00 14.65
N ARG A 350 18.59 19.19 13.74
CA ARG A 350 17.65 18.08 14.01
C ARG A 350 18.26 16.67 13.92
N ALA A 351 19.57 16.52 13.79
CA ALA A 351 20.21 15.20 13.83
C ALA A 351 20.19 14.66 15.28
N VAL A 352 19.70 13.44 15.45
CA VAL A 352 19.63 12.77 16.76
C VAL A 352 21.02 12.20 17.09
N ASP A 353 21.56 12.57 18.25
CA ASP A 353 22.88 12.08 18.72
C ASP A 353 22.86 10.62 19.20
N ASP A 354 21.68 10.10 19.55
CA ASP A 354 21.53 8.83 20.28
C ASP A 354 21.18 7.61 19.42
N ILE A 355 21.45 7.65 18.11
CA ILE A 355 21.48 6.39 17.37
C ILE A 355 22.80 5.71 17.75
N LYS A 356 22.77 4.87 18.79
CA LYS A 356 23.82 3.89 19.08
C LYS A 356 23.99 2.99 17.87
N CYS A 357 24.78 3.45 16.90
CA CYS A 357 25.27 2.58 15.87
C CYS A 357 26.09 1.51 16.59
N PRO A 358 25.73 0.22 16.47
CA PRO A 358 26.48 -0.82 17.15
C PRO A 358 27.93 -0.68 16.72
N ALA A 359 28.81 -0.40 17.67
CA ALA A 359 30.25 -0.34 17.51
C ALA A 359 30.81 -1.75 17.25
N ARG A 360 30.24 -2.49 16.30
CA ARG A 360 30.81 -3.73 15.78
C ARG A 360 31.69 -3.30 14.62
N ARG A 361 33.01 -3.50 14.81
CA ARG A 361 34.11 -3.34 13.84
C ARG A 361 33.58 -3.01 12.45
N TRP A 362 33.71 -1.73 12.07
CA TRP A 362 33.66 -1.32 10.68
C TRP A 362 34.59 -2.27 9.92
N ILE A 363 34.02 -3.12 9.08
CA ILE A 363 34.80 -3.74 8.02
C ILE A 363 35.21 -2.54 7.17
N SER A 364 36.49 -2.20 7.24
CA SER A 364 37.08 -1.11 6.47
C SER A 364 36.70 -1.32 5.00
N CYS A 365 36.39 -0.25 4.27
CA CYS A 365 36.22 -0.33 2.82
C CYS A 365 37.44 -0.95 2.09
N ALA A 366 38.59 -1.10 2.77
CA ALA A 366 39.73 -1.85 2.27
C ALA A 366 39.43 -3.36 2.07
N ASP A 367 38.55 -3.96 2.87
CA ASP A 367 38.27 -5.41 2.82
C ASP A 367 37.26 -5.80 1.73
N LEU A 368 36.64 -4.82 1.06
CA LEU A 368 35.70 -5.06 -0.06
C LEU A 368 36.39 -5.08 -1.43
N ARG A 369 37.72 -4.91 -1.52
CA ARG A 369 38.46 -4.95 -2.80
C ARG A 369 38.69 -6.36 -3.36
N PHE A 370 38.22 -7.42 -2.69
CA PHE A 370 38.47 -8.81 -3.11
C PHE A 370 37.40 -9.44 -4.02
N TYR A 371 36.44 -8.66 -4.54
CA TYR A 371 35.43 -9.17 -5.46
C TYR A 371 35.24 -8.27 -6.68
N GLU A 372 36.31 -8.13 -7.47
CA GLU A 372 36.22 -7.85 -8.90
C GLU A 372 36.44 -9.16 -9.67
N PHE A 373 35.33 -9.80 -10.03
CA PHE A 373 35.22 -10.78 -11.11
C PHE A 373 33.94 -10.48 -11.89
#